data_AF-A0A957VUN2-F1
#
_entry.id   AF-A0A957VUN2-F1
#
_cell.length_a   1.000
_cell.length_b   1.000
_cell.length_c   1.000
_cell.angle_alpha   90.00
_cell.angle_beta   90.00
_cell.angle_gamma   90.00
#
_symmetry.space_group_name_H-M   'P 1'
#
loop_
_entity.id
_entity.type
_entity.pdbx_description
1 polymer ?
#
loop_
_entity_poly.entity_id
_entity_poly.type
_entity_poly.pdbx_seq_one_letter_code
_entity_poly.pdbx_strand_id
1 'polypeptide(L)' 'RPFQRCLVCNGWLEPVDKTLIRDQLPAGIWADNNEFHRCQGCHQIYWKGSHLTRMERFVVGILAVKGKKYG' A
#
# COMPACT_ATOMS: atom_id res chain seq x y z
N ARG A 1 -14.43 -4.55 2.58
CA ARG A 1 -13.47 -4.25 1.48
C ARG A 1 -12.11 -4.00 2.09
N PRO A 2 -11.03 -4.69 1.67
CA PRO A 2 -9.70 -4.45 2.20
C PRO A 2 -9.17 -3.07 1.78
N PHE A 3 -8.19 -2.53 2.53
CA PHE A 3 -7.45 -1.28 2.24
C PHE A 3 -8.24 0.04 2.25
N GLN A 4 -9.31 0.16 3.04
CA GLN A 4 -10.07 1.42 3.20
C GLN A 4 -9.72 2.21 4.47
N ARG A 5 -8.84 1.67 5.32
CA ARG A 5 -8.47 2.26 6.61
C ARG A 5 -6.98 2.55 6.66
N CYS A 6 -6.65 3.67 7.30
CA CYS A 6 -5.27 4.07 7.55
C CYS A 6 -4.61 3.12 8.56
N LEU A 7 -3.38 2.69 8.25
CA LEU A 7 -2.58 1.83 9.13
C LEU A 7 -2.01 2.57 10.35
N VAL A 8 -2.00 3.91 10.32
CA VAL A 8 -1.45 4.75 11.40
C VAL A 8 -2.53 5.16 12.39
N CYS A 9 -3.67 5.68 11.90
CA CYS A 9 -4.72 6.25 12.75
C CYS A 9 -6.10 5.59 12.62
N ASN A 10 -6.24 4.54 11.80
CA ASN A 10 -7.51 3.87 11.51
C ASN A 10 -8.61 4.77 10.89
N GLY A 11 -8.25 5.97 10.40
CA GLY A 11 -9.15 6.85 9.66
C GLY A 11 -9.52 6.32 8.27
N TRP A 12 -10.54 6.90 7.65
CA TRP A 12 -10.96 6.55 6.28
C TRP A 12 -9.95 7.04 5.25
N LEU A 13 -9.75 6.22 4.21
CA LEU A 13 -8.95 6.53 3.04
C LEU A 13 -9.86 6.93 1.89
N GLU A 14 -9.54 8.05 1.22
CA GLU A 14 -10.26 8.52 0.05
C GLU A 14 -9.32 8.68 -1.14
N PRO A 15 -9.80 8.44 -2.38
CA PRO A 15 -9.02 8.71 -3.58
C PRO A 15 -8.55 10.17 -3.61
N VAL A 16 -7.31 10.39 -4.04
CA VAL A 16 -6.76 11.74 -4.24
C VAL A 16 -6.16 11.86 -5.63
N ASP A 17 -6.34 13.01 -6.26
CA ASP A 17 -5.73 13.29 -7.55
C ASP A 17 -4.21 13.38 -7.40
N LYS A 18 -3.52 12.62 -8.25
CA LYS A 18 -2.07 12.54 -8.34
C LYS A 18 -1.40 13.90 -8.55
N THR A 19 -2.07 14.83 -9.23
CA THR A 19 -1.57 16.19 -9.47
C THR A 19 -1.50 17.02 -8.19
N LEU A 20 -2.43 16.82 -7.26
CA LEU A 20 -2.53 17.56 -6.00
C LEU A 20 -1.48 17.16 -4.95
N ILE A 21 -0.84 16.00 -5.15
CA ILE A 21 0.12 15.41 -4.21
C ILE A 21 1.51 15.26 -4.80
N ARG A 22 1.76 15.85 -5.99
CA ARG A 22 3.05 15.75 -6.70
C ARG A 22 4.23 16.16 -5.83
N ASP A 23 4.10 17.27 -5.13
CA ASP A 23 5.19 17.85 -4.34
C ASP A 23 5.41 17.13 -3.00
N GLN A 24 4.52 16.20 -2.64
CA GLN A 24 4.61 15.38 -1.42
C GLN A 24 5.21 14.00 -1.69
N LEU A 25 5.53 13.67 -2.94
CA LEU A 25 6.00 12.35 -3.36
C LEU A 25 7.38 12.41 -4.03
N PRO A 26 8.21 11.38 -3.87
CA PRO A 26 9.37 11.18 -4.72
C PRO A 26 8.97 11.06 -6.20
N ALA A 27 9.75 11.65 -7.10
CA ALA A 27 9.42 11.74 -8.53
C ALA A 27 9.12 10.37 -9.19
N GLY A 28 9.83 9.31 -8.81
CA GLY A 28 9.60 7.96 -9.33
C GLY A 28 8.26 7.35 -8.88
N ILE A 29 7.87 7.56 -7.62
CA ILE A 29 6.57 7.09 -7.10
C ILE A 29 5.42 7.79 -7.81
N TRP A 30 5.56 9.10 -8.01
CA TRP A 30 4.63 9.86 -8.81
C TRP A 30 4.59 9.29 -10.23
N ALA A 31 5.69 9.19 -10.96
CA ALA A 31 5.69 8.70 -12.34
C ALA A 31 5.02 7.32 -12.50
N ASP A 32 5.33 6.36 -11.62
CA ASP A 32 4.98 4.94 -11.78
C ASP A 32 3.57 4.55 -11.31
N ASN A 33 2.83 5.44 -10.64
CA ASN A 33 1.53 5.12 -10.03
C ASN A 33 0.45 6.10 -10.47
N ASN A 34 -0.77 5.61 -10.71
CA ASN A 34 -1.91 6.44 -11.11
C ASN A 34 -3.04 6.49 -10.07
N GLU A 35 -3.03 5.58 -9.10
CA GLU A 35 -4.05 5.51 -8.04
C GLU A 35 -3.41 5.84 -6.69
N PHE A 36 -3.95 6.86 -6.04
CA PHE A 36 -3.53 7.30 -4.71
C PHE A 36 -4.73 7.46 -3.81
N HIS A 37 -4.52 7.17 -2.53
CA HIS A 37 -5.49 7.40 -1.47
C HIS A 37 -4.87 8.22 -0.36
N ARG A 38 -5.63 9.15 0.22
CA ARG A 38 -5.22 9.97 1.36
C ARG A 38 -6.10 9.67 2.56
N CYS A 39 -5.49 9.58 3.74
CA CYS A 39 -6.25 9.50 4.98
C CYS A 39 -6.87 10.85 5.34
N GLN A 40 -8.16 10.85 5.65
CA GLN A 40 -8.88 12.06 6.10
C GLN A 40 -8.51 12.52 7.52
N GLY A 41 -7.85 11.67 8.31
CA GLY A 41 -7.44 12.01 9.69
C GLY A 41 -6.00 12.50 9.80
N CYS A 42 -5.05 11.68 9.34
CA CYS A 42 -3.62 11.97 9.47
C CYS A 42 -2.95 12.42 8.16
N HIS A 43 -3.70 12.52 7.06
CA HIS A 43 -3.21 12.92 5.74
C HIS A 43 -2.17 12.01 5.09
N GLN A 44 -1.89 10.84 5.67
CA GLN A 44 -0.99 9.85 5.07
C GLN A 44 -1.46 9.44 3.67
N ILE A 45 -0.53 9.47 2.71
CA ILE A 45 -0.76 9.07 1.31
C ILE A 45 -0.38 7.61 1.12
N TYR A 46 -1.24 6.87 0.44
CA TYR A 46 -1.09 5.46 0.06
C TYR A 46 -1.19 5.35 -1.46
N TRP A 47 -0.45 4.41 -2.03
CA TRP A 47 -0.51 4.04 -3.44
C TRP A 47 -0.32 2.54 -3.56
N LYS A 48 -0.65 1.95 -4.71
CA LYS A 48 -0.35 0.55 -5.00
C LYS A 48 1.16 0.35 -5.21
N GLY A 49 1.93 0.37 -4.12
CA GLY A 49 3.37 0.14 -4.19
C GLY A 49 3.74 -1.32 -4.43
N SER A 50 4.97 -1.55 -4.89
CA SER A 50 5.67 -2.85 -4.94
C SER A 50 5.85 -3.54 -3.57
N HIS A 51 5.52 -2.84 -2.48
CA HIS A 51 5.41 -3.44 -1.15
C HIS A 51 4.34 -4.53 -1.09
N LEU A 52 3.28 -4.47 -1.92
CA LEU A 52 2.37 -5.60 -2.10
C LEU A 52 3.12 -6.80 -2.66
N THR A 53 4.02 -6.62 -3.63
CA THR A 53 4.81 -7.71 -4.21
C THR A 53 5.81 -8.30 -3.20
N ARG A 54 6.42 -7.47 -2.34
CA ARG A 54 7.34 -7.96 -1.29
C ARG A 54 6.59 -8.65 -0.14
N MET A 55 5.39 -8.17 0.23
CA MET A 55 4.52 -8.85 1.20
C MET A 55 3.90 -10.13 0.62
N GLU A 56 3.46 -10.14 -0.64
CA GLU A 56 2.99 -11.33 -1.35
C GLU A 56 4.10 -12.39 -1.39
N ARG A 57 5.33 -12.01 -1.76
CA ARG A 57 6.48 -12.94 -1.72
C ARG A 57 6.75 -13.48 -0.32
N PHE A 58 6.62 -12.65 0.72
CA PHE A 58 6.78 -13.08 2.10
C PHE A 58 5.66 -14.05 2.55
N VAL A 59 4.40 -13.76 2.21
CA VAL A 59 3.24 -14.62 2.52
C VAL A 59 3.31 -15.95 1.76
N VAL A 60 3.66 -15.93 0.47
CA VAL A 60 3.91 -17.15 -0.34
C VAL A 60 5.03 -17.99 0.26
N GLY A 61 6.12 -17.35 0.71
CA GLY A 61 7.22 -18.03 1.40
C GLY A 61 6.78 -18.75 2.68
N ILE A 62 5.94 -18.13 3.52
CA ILE A 62 5.41 -18.74 4.74
C ILE A 62 4.50 -19.94 4.43
N LEU A 63 3.66 -19.85 3.40
CA LEU A 63 2.77 -20.95 2.99
C LEU A 63 3.55 -22.13 2.39
N ALA A 64 4.65 -21.89 1.67
CA ALA A 64 5.52 -22.92 1.11
C ALA A 64 6.30 -23.70 2.19
N VAL A 65 6.67 -23.06 3.31
CA VAL A 65 7.38 -23.72 4.43
C VAL A 65 6.48 -24.72 5.17
N LYS A 66 5.15 -24.50 5.21
CA LYS A 66 4.21 -25.43 5.85
C LYS A 66 4.14 -26.81 5.16
N GLY A 67 4.60 -26.94 3.91
CA GLY A 67 4.66 -28.21 3.19
C GLY A 67 5.87 -29.09 3.50
N LYS A 68 6.86 -28.63 4.29
CA LYS A 68 8.08 -29.41 4.63
C LYS A 68 8.17 -29.88 6.07
N LYS A 69 7.22 -29.50 6.94
CA LYS A 69 7.27 -29.87 8.37
C LYS A 69 6.34 -31.00 8.79
N TYR A 70 5.54 -31.52 7.86
CA TYR A 70 4.66 -32.69 8.07
C TYR A 70 4.69 -33.63 6.85
N GLY A 71 5.89 -33.90 6.35
CA GLY A 71 6.18 -35.00 5.43
C GLY A 71 7.19 -35.92 6.08
#